data_AF-A0A402D4Q0-F1
#
_entry.id   AF-A0A402D4Q0-F1
#
_cell.length_a   1.000
_cell.length_b   1.000
_cell.length_c   1.000
_cell.angle_alpha   90.00
_cell.angle_beta   90.00
_cell.angle_gamma   90.00
#
_symmetry.space_group_name_H-M   'P 1'
#
loop_
_entity.id
_entity.type
_entity.pdbx_description
1 polymer ?
#
loop_
_entity_poly.entity_id
_entity_poly.type
_entity_poly.pdbx_seq_one_letter_code
_entity_poly.pdbx_strand_id
1 'polypeptide(L)'
;MTWKRFLLNTLKTSVLLTAASVASVMVASQRETGSPWSAVNSITHVVDGDEISQPDEYSPRATSIGLAVNTTAMISWAVLHEAALSMTKTRGNTATGVAASAFAYFIDYVVVPKRLTPGIEKKLSGRAIFSVYVALAAAFAAAAEWRDNGDTPDPEIAIHA
;
A
#
# COMPACT_ATOMS: atom_id res chain seq x y z
N MET A 1 -0.36 -12.55 19.67
CA MET A 1 -0.02 -11.12 19.53
C MET A 1 -1.00 -10.31 20.38
N THR A 2 -0.54 -9.29 21.12
CA THR A 2 -1.46 -8.42 21.87
C THR A 2 -2.13 -7.40 20.93
N TRP A 3 -3.31 -6.90 21.29
CA TRP A 3 -4.03 -5.88 20.52
C TRP A 3 -3.20 -4.62 20.26
N LYS A 4 -2.49 -4.13 21.29
CA LYS A 4 -1.62 -2.95 21.17
C LYS A 4 -0.52 -3.17 20.12
N ARG A 5 0.15 -4.32 20.14
CA ARG A 5 1.23 -4.64 19.20
C ARG A 5 0.70 -4.83 17.78
N PHE A 6 -0.48 -5.45 17.62
CA PHE A 6 -1.15 -5.56 16.33
C PHE A 6 -1.44 -4.18 15.72
N LEU A 7 -2.01 -3.26 16.50
CA LEU A 7 -2.30 -1.90 16.03
C LEU A 7 -1.03 -1.13 15.68
N LEU A 8 0.03 -1.22 16.50
CA LEU A 8 1.30 -0.56 16.22
C LEU A 8 1.97 -1.09 14.95
N ASN A 9 1.97 -2.41 14.73
CA ASN A 9 2.54 -2.99 13.52
C ASN A 9 1.71 -2.66 12.28
N THR A 10 0.38 -2.66 12.41
CA THR A 10 -0.53 -2.23 11.35
C THR A 10 -0.24 -0.78 10.97
N LEU A 11 -0.06 0.10 11.95
CA LEU A 11 0.26 1.51 11.71
C LEU A 11 1.62 1.69 11.03
N LYS A 12 2.66 0.99 11.50
CA LYS A 12 3.99 1.02 10.87
C LYS A 12 3.92 0.56 9.41
N THR A 13 3.22 -0.54 9.17
CA THR A 13 3.04 -1.13 7.84
C THR A 13 2.25 -0.19 6.94
N SER A 14 1.14 0.38 7.42
CA SER A 14 0.31 1.28 6.62
C SER A 14 1.04 2.58 6.25
N VAL A 15 1.88 3.12 7.13
CA VAL A 15 2.74 4.29 6.82
C VAL A 15 3.71 3.95 5.69
N LEU A 16 4.42 2.82 5.77
CA LEU A 16 5.38 2.42 4.73
C LEU A 16 4.67 2.15 3.39
N LEU A 17 3.54 1.45 3.41
CA LEU A 17 2.76 1.18 2.21
C LEU A 17 2.21 2.47 1.58
N THR A 18 1.68 3.39 2.39
CA THR A 18 1.16 4.67 1.90
C THR A 18 2.25 5.51 1.25
N ALA A 19 3.40 5.64 1.92
CA ALA A 19 4.53 6.38 1.38
C ALA A 19 5.05 5.76 0.07
N ALA A 20 5.22 4.43 0.04
CA ALA A 20 5.69 3.72 -1.14
C ALA A 20 4.69 3.82 -2.32
N SER A 21 3.38 3.63 -2.06
CA SER A 21 2.33 3.76 -3.06
C SER A 21 2.32 5.17 -3.66
N VAL A 22 2.15 6.20 -2.82
CA VAL A 22 2.06 7.59 -3.28
C VAL A 22 3.31 8.00 -4.04
N ALA A 23 4.50 7.73 -3.50
CA ALA A 23 5.75 8.10 -4.15
C ALA A 23 5.93 7.39 -5.50
N SER A 24 5.68 6.07 -5.57
CA SER A 24 5.83 5.32 -6.82
C SER A 24 4.79 5.74 -7.87
N VAL A 25 3.53 5.96 -7.48
CA VAL A 25 2.47 6.48 -8.36
C VAL A 25 2.82 7.87 -8.87
N MET A 26 3.24 8.79 -8.01
CA MET A 26 3.60 10.16 -8.41
C MET A 26 4.82 10.18 -9.34
N VAL A 27 5.85 9.37 -9.05
CA VAL A 27 7.04 9.25 -9.90
C VAL A 27 6.68 8.65 -11.26
N ALA A 28 5.87 7.60 -11.30
CA ALA A 28 5.40 7.00 -12.54
C ALA A 28 4.53 7.98 -13.35
N SER A 29 3.60 8.67 -12.69
CA SER A 29 2.75 9.69 -13.28
C SER A 29 3.57 10.81 -13.90
N GLN A 30 4.54 11.35 -13.16
CA GLN A 30 5.43 12.40 -13.68
C GLN A 30 6.17 11.96 -14.95
N ARG A 31 6.59 10.69 -15.04
CA ARG A 31 7.34 10.15 -16.18
C ARG A 31 6.47 9.90 -17.41
N GLU A 32 5.22 9.50 -17.22
CA GLU A 32 4.34 9.10 -18.35
C GLU A 32 3.36 10.19 -18.77
N THR A 33 2.91 11.06 -17.86
CA THR A 33 1.90 12.09 -18.12
C THR A 33 2.43 13.52 -18.03
N GLY A 34 3.65 13.71 -17.50
CA GLY A 34 4.24 15.03 -17.28
C GLY A 34 3.77 15.73 -16.00
N SER A 35 2.84 15.14 -15.23
CA SER A 35 2.40 15.66 -13.93
C SER A 35 2.41 14.56 -12.86
N PRO A 36 2.89 14.82 -11.64
CA PRO A 36 2.89 13.82 -10.57
C PRO A 36 1.48 13.58 -10.01
N TRP A 37 0.53 14.48 -10.29
CA TRP A 37 -0.80 14.48 -9.72
C TRP A 37 -1.82 13.71 -10.57
N SER A 38 -1.59 13.57 -11.87
CA SER A 38 -2.56 12.99 -12.81
C SER A 38 -3.06 11.60 -12.39
N ALA A 39 -2.15 10.66 -12.06
CA ALA A 39 -2.54 9.33 -11.59
C ALA A 39 -3.08 9.33 -10.15
N VAL A 40 -2.65 10.25 -9.28
CA VAL A 40 -3.23 10.36 -7.92
C VAL A 40 -4.67 10.86 -7.99
N ASN A 41 -4.93 11.84 -8.84
CA ASN A 41 -6.26 12.40 -9.05
C ASN A 41 -7.20 11.39 -9.70
N SER A 42 -6.69 10.53 -10.59
CA SER A 42 -7.52 9.53 -11.27
C SER A 42 -8.21 8.57 -10.30
N ILE A 43 -7.63 8.32 -9.12
CA ILE A 43 -8.22 7.52 -8.01
C ILE A 43 -9.59 8.07 -7.57
N THR A 44 -9.85 9.36 -7.75
CA THR A 44 -11.14 10.00 -7.42
C THR A 44 -12.32 9.40 -8.21
N HIS A 45 -12.06 8.69 -9.30
CA HIS A 45 -13.09 7.93 -10.03
C HIS A 45 -13.83 6.90 -9.14
N VAL A 46 -13.22 6.43 -8.05
CA VAL A 46 -13.90 5.57 -7.07
C VAL A 46 -15.12 6.27 -6.46
N VAL A 47 -15.10 7.60 -6.36
CA VAL A 47 -16.23 8.41 -5.89
C VAL A 47 -17.06 8.91 -7.07
N ASP A 48 -16.41 9.50 -8.07
CA ASP A 48 -17.10 10.22 -9.15
C ASP A 48 -17.62 9.28 -10.26
N GLY A 49 -17.15 8.04 -10.33
CA GLY A 49 -17.41 7.12 -11.44
C GLY A 49 -16.44 7.28 -12.60
N ASP A 50 -16.57 6.41 -13.60
CA ASP A 50 -15.57 6.27 -14.67
C ASP A 50 -15.75 7.27 -15.82
N GLU A 51 -16.91 7.91 -15.92
CA GLU A 51 -17.27 8.84 -17.00
C GLU A 51 -16.71 10.25 -16.78
N ILE A 52 -16.39 10.61 -15.53
CA ILE A 52 -15.88 11.94 -15.18
C ILE A 52 -14.36 11.96 -15.33
N SER A 53 -13.89 12.79 -16.27
CA SER A 53 -12.45 13.06 -16.43
C SER A 53 -11.87 13.73 -15.20
N GLN A 54 -10.73 13.24 -14.74
CA GLN A 54 -10.04 13.76 -13.56
C GLN A 54 -8.90 14.72 -13.96
N PRO A 55 -8.65 15.79 -13.19
CA PRO A 55 -7.62 16.78 -13.51
C PRO A 55 -6.22 16.15 -13.58
N ASP A 56 -5.40 16.61 -14.54
CA ASP A 56 -4.01 16.16 -14.64
C ASP A 56 -3.10 16.84 -13.62
N GLU A 57 -3.39 18.09 -13.26
CA GLU A 57 -2.62 18.87 -12.28
C GLU A 57 -3.23 18.82 -10.88
N TYR A 58 -2.49 19.34 -9.90
CA TYR A 58 -2.96 19.43 -8.52
C TYR A 58 -4.37 20.04 -8.44
N SER A 59 -5.27 19.33 -7.76
CA SER A 59 -6.64 19.74 -7.53
C SER A 59 -6.99 19.49 -6.06
N PRO A 60 -7.32 20.52 -5.26
CA PRO A 60 -7.59 20.33 -3.83
C PRO A 60 -8.61 19.22 -3.55
N ARG A 61 -9.64 19.08 -4.40
CA ARG A 61 -10.66 18.02 -4.26
C ARG A 61 -10.12 16.67 -4.72
N ALA A 62 -9.67 16.55 -5.96
CA ALA A 62 -9.30 15.24 -6.52
C ALA A 62 -8.03 14.68 -5.86
N THR A 63 -7.05 15.53 -5.57
CA THR A 63 -5.82 15.10 -4.90
C THR A 63 -6.10 14.66 -3.47
N SER A 64 -6.93 15.39 -2.70
CA SER A 64 -7.25 14.97 -1.32
C SER A 64 -8.07 13.68 -1.28
N ILE A 65 -9.08 13.52 -2.16
CA ILE A 65 -9.85 12.29 -2.25
C ILE A 65 -8.97 11.12 -2.69
N GLY A 66 -8.16 11.30 -3.73
CA GLY A 66 -7.27 10.25 -4.23
C GLY A 66 -6.28 9.77 -3.17
N LEU A 67 -5.65 10.70 -2.44
CA LEU A 67 -4.77 10.37 -1.33
C LEU A 67 -5.52 9.66 -0.18
N ALA A 68 -6.73 10.10 0.15
CA ALA A 68 -7.54 9.48 1.21
C ALA A 68 -7.96 8.05 0.85
N VAL A 69 -8.40 7.82 -0.38
CA VAL A 69 -8.76 6.49 -0.89
C VAL A 69 -7.54 5.58 -0.91
N ASN A 70 -6.41 6.05 -1.45
CA ASN A 70 -5.16 5.29 -1.45
C ASN A 70 -4.72 4.93 -0.02
N THR A 71 -4.72 5.90 0.90
CA THR A 71 -4.34 5.65 2.30
C THR A 71 -5.26 4.63 2.97
N THR A 72 -6.57 4.70 2.71
CA THR A 72 -7.55 3.74 3.24
C THR A 72 -7.30 2.33 2.69
N ALA A 73 -6.97 2.21 1.40
CA ALA A 73 -6.57 0.94 0.80
C ALA A 73 -5.29 0.39 1.45
N MET A 74 -4.27 1.24 1.66
CA MET A 74 -3.01 0.82 2.29
C MET A 74 -3.18 0.40 3.75
N ILE A 75 -4.07 1.07 4.52
CA ILE A 75 -4.43 0.61 5.87
C ILE A 75 -5.10 -0.77 5.81
N SER A 76 -6.02 -0.98 4.87
CA SER A 76 -6.72 -2.27 4.71
C SER A 76 -5.74 -3.39 4.39
N TRP A 77 -4.81 -3.14 3.47
CA TRP A 77 -3.77 -4.09 3.10
C TRP A 77 -2.76 -4.36 4.24
N ALA A 78 -2.41 -3.34 5.03
CA ALA A 78 -1.61 -3.51 6.24
C ALA A 78 -2.30 -4.41 7.28
N VAL A 79 -3.60 -4.18 7.53
CA VAL A 79 -4.40 -5.02 8.44
C VAL A 79 -4.42 -6.47 7.97
N LEU A 80 -4.70 -6.71 6.68
CA LEU A 80 -4.74 -8.06 6.11
C LEU A 80 -3.38 -8.76 6.19
N HIS A 81 -2.29 -8.05 5.89
CA HIS A 81 -0.94 -8.59 5.98
C HIS A 81 -0.58 -8.98 7.42
N GLU A 82 -0.75 -8.07 8.38
CA GLU A 82 -0.44 -8.34 9.79
C GLU A 82 -1.34 -9.44 10.38
N ALA A 83 -2.61 -9.47 9.99
CA ALA A 83 -3.54 -10.52 10.40
C ALA A 83 -3.11 -11.88 9.84
N ALA A 84 -2.76 -11.95 8.55
CA ALA A 84 -2.29 -13.17 7.91
C ALA A 84 -1.03 -13.72 8.58
N LEU A 85 0.00 -12.87 8.79
CA LEU A 85 1.24 -13.28 9.48
C LEU A 85 0.97 -13.79 10.90
N SER A 86 0.09 -13.11 11.64
CA SER A 86 -0.31 -13.50 13.00
C SER A 86 -1.06 -14.84 13.02
N MET A 87 -2.01 -15.03 12.10
CA MET A 87 -2.83 -16.25 12.02
C MET A 87 -2.02 -17.48 11.59
N THR A 88 -1.10 -17.32 10.63
CA THR A 88 -0.26 -18.42 10.16
C THR A 88 0.99 -18.63 11.02
N LYS A 89 1.25 -17.74 11.99
CA LYS A 89 2.47 -17.70 12.80
C LYS A 89 3.74 -17.62 11.93
N THR A 90 3.64 -16.98 10.76
CA THR A 90 4.74 -16.82 9.81
C THR A 90 5.52 -15.54 10.13
N ARG A 91 6.86 -15.60 10.07
CA ARG A 91 7.68 -14.38 10.13
C ARG A 91 7.60 -13.66 8.79
N GLY A 92 7.33 -12.36 8.83
CA GLY A 92 7.35 -11.57 7.61
C GLY A 92 8.77 -11.44 7.06
N ASN A 93 8.91 -11.53 5.74
CA ASN A 93 10.18 -11.41 5.02
C ASN A 93 9.91 -10.98 3.57
N THR A 94 10.93 -10.98 2.72
CA THR A 94 10.79 -10.65 1.29
C THR A 94 9.75 -11.51 0.58
N ALA A 95 9.71 -12.83 0.85
CA ALA A 95 8.76 -13.73 0.20
C ALA A 95 7.31 -13.44 0.61
N THR A 96 7.05 -13.16 1.89
CA THR A 96 5.70 -12.77 2.33
C THR A 96 5.30 -11.40 1.79
N GLY A 97 6.24 -10.45 1.67
CA GLY A 97 5.97 -9.14 1.08
C GLY A 97 5.63 -9.21 -0.41
N VAL A 98 6.35 -10.06 -1.16
CA VAL A 98 6.02 -10.35 -2.57
C VAL A 98 4.66 -11.03 -2.67
N ALA A 99 4.38 -12.05 -1.83
CA ALA A 99 3.10 -12.74 -1.84
C ALA A 99 1.93 -11.79 -1.51
N ALA A 100 2.10 -10.91 -0.52
CA ALA A 100 1.10 -9.92 -0.14
C ALA A 100 0.82 -8.91 -1.26
N SER A 101 1.87 -8.38 -1.89
CA SER A 101 1.71 -7.44 -3.02
C SER A 101 1.08 -8.11 -4.24
N ALA A 102 1.48 -9.34 -4.56
CA ALA A 102 0.87 -10.10 -5.65
C ALA A 102 -0.61 -10.41 -5.38
N PHE A 103 -0.94 -10.74 -4.12
CA PHE A 103 -2.33 -10.94 -3.71
C PHE A 103 -3.13 -9.64 -3.79
N ALA A 104 -2.56 -8.51 -3.37
CA ALA A 104 -3.18 -7.20 -3.51
C ALA A 104 -3.47 -6.87 -4.99
N TYR A 105 -2.48 -7.03 -5.87
CA TYR A 105 -2.67 -6.84 -7.32
C TYR A 105 -3.81 -7.70 -7.87
N PHE A 106 -3.85 -8.98 -7.48
CA PHE A 106 -4.90 -9.89 -7.90
C PHE A 106 -6.29 -9.40 -7.43
N ILE A 107 -6.42 -8.98 -6.18
CA ILE A 107 -7.69 -8.44 -5.70
C ILE A 107 -8.06 -7.16 -6.43
N ASP A 108 -7.14 -6.22 -6.54
CA ASP A 108 -7.33 -4.88 -7.11
C ASP A 108 -7.70 -4.88 -8.60
N TYR A 109 -7.25 -5.88 -9.37
CA TYR A 109 -7.45 -5.91 -10.82
C TYR A 109 -8.28 -7.10 -11.34
N VAL A 110 -8.46 -8.15 -10.54
CA VAL A 110 -9.20 -9.36 -10.97
C VAL A 110 -10.49 -9.56 -10.20
N VAL A 111 -10.51 -9.22 -8.90
CA VAL A 111 -11.66 -9.54 -8.03
C VAL A 111 -12.60 -8.36 -7.83
N VAL A 112 -12.07 -7.16 -7.59
CA VAL A 112 -12.93 -6.00 -7.32
C VAL A 112 -13.68 -5.54 -8.59
N PRO A 113 -14.89 -4.99 -8.45
CA PRO A 113 -15.59 -4.35 -9.56
C PRO A 113 -14.73 -3.22 -10.15
N LYS A 114 -14.86 -2.96 -11.46
CA LYS A 114 -14.12 -1.89 -12.17
C LYS A 114 -14.17 -0.52 -11.48
N ARG A 115 -15.27 -0.21 -10.79
CA ARG A 115 -15.43 1.06 -10.04
C ARG A 115 -14.50 1.17 -8.82
N LEU A 116 -14.00 0.05 -8.31
CA LEU A 116 -13.15 -0.03 -7.11
C LEU A 116 -11.71 -0.45 -7.45
N THR A 117 -11.35 -0.56 -8.73
CA THR A 117 -9.94 -0.69 -9.11
C THR A 117 -9.19 0.59 -8.70
N PRO A 118 -7.86 0.57 -8.63
CA PRO A 118 -7.10 1.73 -8.17
C PRO A 118 -7.30 2.99 -9.01
N GLY A 119 -7.60 2.85 -10.31
CA GLY A 119 -7.81 3.98 -11.22
C GLY A 119 -6.55 4.58 -11.79
N ILE A 120 -5.37 4.23 -11.25
CA ILE A 120 -4.07 4.67 -11.77
C ILE A 120 -3.84 4.12 -13.19
N GLU A 121 -4.44 2.97 -13.54
CA GLU A 121 -4.40 2.36 -14.86
C GLU A 121 -5.04 3.20 -15.97
N LYS A 122 -5.83 4.21 -15.61
CA LYS A 122 -6.37 5.18 -16.57
C LYS A 122 -5.32 6.18 -17.05
N LYS A 123 -4.21 6.29 -16.33
CA LYS A 123 -3.12 7.26 -16.58
C LYS A 123 -1.76 6.59 -16.77
N LEU A 124 -1.58 5.38 -16.23
CA LEU A 124 -0.32 4.67 -16.20
C LEU A 124 -0.35 3.41 -17.05
N SER A 125 0.78 3.13 -17.68
CA SER A 125 1.03 1.88 -18.39
C SER A 125 1.07 0.67 -17.43
N GLY A 126 0.89 -0.53 -17.96
CA GLY A 126 1.05 -1.77 -17.18
C GLY A 126 2.44 -1.91 -16.55
N ARG A 127 3.49 -1.36 -17.18
CA ARG A 127 4.86 -1.37 -16.64
C ARG A 127 5.00 -0.45 -15.43
N ALA A 128 4.39 0.74 -15.50
CA ALA A 128 4.33 1.66 -14.37
C ALA A 128 3.57 1.05 -13.20
N ILE A 129 2.39 0.47 -13.45
CA ILE A 129 1.62 -0.25 -12.41
C ILE A 129 2.45 -1.37 -11.79
N PHE A 130 3.09 -2.20 -12.61
CA PHE A 130 3.97 -3.26 -12.10
C PHE A 130 5.04 -2.71 -11.14
N SER A 131 5.66 -1.58 -11.48
CA SER A 131 6.65 -0.94 -10.60
C SER A 131 6.09 -0.45 -9.26
N VAL A 132 4.83 0.00 -9.22
CA VAL A 132 4.11 0.36 -7.99
C VAL A 132 3.96 -0.87 -7.08
N TYR A 133 3.54 -2.02 -7.64
CA TYR A 133 3.42 -3.25 -6.86
C TYR A 133 4.77 -3.84 -6.42
N VAL A 134 5.84 -3.63 -7.20
CA VAL A 134 7.21 -3.93 -6.73
C VAL A 134 7.58 -3.06 -5.52
N ALA A 135 7.26 -1.77 -5.55
CA ALA A 135 7.49 -0.87 -4.42
C ALA A 135 6.65 -1.29 -3.18
N LEU A 136 5.41 -1.71 -3.38
CA LEU A 136 4.56 -2.26 -2.30
C LEU A 136 5.14 -3.55 -1.70
N ALA A 137 5.66 -4.46 -2.54
CA ALA A 137 6.30 -5.69 -2.05
C ALA A 137 7.51 -5.38 -1.16
N ALA A 138 8.33 -4.41 -1.57
CA ALA A 138 9.46 -3.93 -0.78
C ALA A 138 9.00 -3.28 0.53
N ALA A 139 7.93 -2.48 0.50
CA ALA A 139 7.37 -1.85 1.70
C ALA A 139 6.80 -2.85 2.70
N PHE A 140 6.11 -3.90 2.25
CA PHE A 140 5.68 -5.01 3.13
C PHE A 140 6.88 -5.72 3.78
N ALA A 141 7.91 -6.03 3.00
CA ALA A 141 9.11 -6.69 3.50
C ALA A 141 9.84 -5.81 4.53
N ALA A 142 10.00 -4.52 4.24
CA ALA A 142 10.62 -3.54 5.13
C ALA A 142 9.81 -3.36 6.43
N ALA A 143 8.48 -3.37 6.36
CA ALA A 143 7.63 -3.29 7.54
C ALA A 143 7.82 -4.52 8.45
N ALA A 144 7.94 -5.71 7.86
CA ALA A 144 8.20 -6.94 8.60
C ALA A 144 9.58 -6.94 9.27
N GLU A 145 10.60 -6.42 8.61
CA GLU A 145 11.94 -6.27 9.18
C GLU A 145 11.98 -5.22 10.30
N TRP A 146 11.33 -4.06 10.11
CA TRP A 146 11.22 -3.02 11.14
C TRP A 146 10.52 -3.53 12.41
N ARG A 147 9.53 -4.42 12.25
CA ARG A 147 8.89 -5.12 13.36
C ARG A 147 9.89 -6.00 14.12
N ASP A 148 10.61 -6.87 13.42
CA ASP A 148 11.53 -7.84 14.04
C ASP A 148 12.71 -7.15 14.74
N ASN A 149 13.22 -6.04 14.19
CA ASN A 149 14.30 -5.25 14.81
C ASN A 149 13.86 -4.51 16.09
N GLY A 150 12.57 -4.22 16.24
CA GLY A 150 12.00 -3.59 17.45
C GLY A 150 11.64 -4.57 18.56
N ASP A 151 11.76 -5.88 18.32
CA ASP A 151 11.41 -6.95 19.25
C ASP A 151 12.64 -7.52 19.99
N THR A 152 13.69 -6.73 20.21
CA THR A 152 14.79 -7.13 21.11
C THR A 152 14.21 -7.58 22.45
N PRO A 153 14.48 -8.81 22.92
CA PRO A 153 13.99 -9.29 24.20
C PRO A 153 14.42 -8.34 25.31
N ASP A 154 13.52 -8.07 26.27
CA ASP A 154 13.88 -7.38 27.50
C ASP A 154 15.07 -8.12 28.14
N PRO A 155 16.19 -7.44 28.47
CA PRO A 155 17.37 -8.09 29.04
C PRO A 155 17.08 -8.80 30.38
N GLU A 156 15.94 -8.51 31.01
CA GLU A 156 15.51 -9.13 32.28
C GLU A 156 15.24 -10.66 32.17
N ILE A 157 14.96 -11.20 30.98
CA ILE A 157 14.69 -12.64 30.80
C ILE A 157 15.99 -13.45 30.56
N ALA A 158 17.09 -12.79 30.20
CA ALA A 158 18.36 -13.47 29.88
C ALA A 158 19.19 -13.87 31.12
N ILE A 159 18.79 -13.47 32.34
CA ILE A 159 19.56 -13.73 33.58
C ILE A 159 19.12 -15.04 34.28
N HIS A 160 18.06 -15.71 33.80
CA HIS A 160 17.51 -16.92 34.44
C HIS A 160 17.55 -18.19 33.57
N ALA A 161 18.38 -18.22 32.52
CA ALA A 161 18.67 -19.41 31.73
C ALA A 161 20.13 -19.83 31.90
#